data_AF-A0A7Y3DPR6-F1
#
_entry.id   AF-A0A7Y3DPR6-F1
#
_cell.length_a   1.000
_cell.length_b   1.000
_cell.length_c   1.000
_cell.angle_alpha   90.00
_cell.angle_beta   90.00
_cell.angle_gamma   90.00
#
_symmetry.space_group_name_H-M   'P 1'
#
loop_
_entity.id
_entity.type
_entity.pdbx_description
1 polymer ?
#
loop_
_entity_poly.entity_id
_entity_poly.type
_entity_poly.pdbx_seq_one_letter_code
_entity_poly.pdbx_strand_id
1 'polypeptide(L)'
;IEIHNRVIEKIKPGIPLGEIFDHSIQLAEKLGYAEPYLGAPGHKVSFIGHGIGLEIIEPHIISKNRKDLLEPGMTLAIEPKFVFENEFSAGIESVILVTETGARLITEVPVEVFVC
;
A
#
# COMPACT_ATOMS: atom_id res chain seq x y z
N ILE A 1 8.88 -3.99 4.21
CA ILE A 1 8.66 -3.25 5.49
C ILE A 1 8.80 -1.75 5.30
N GLU A 2 9.97 -1.23 4.89
CA GLU A 2 10.16 0.24 4.77
C GLU A 2 9.13 0.95 3.88
N ILE A 3 8.86 0.42 2.68
CA ILE A 3 7.84 0.99 1.77
C ILE A 3 6.47 1.05 2.43
N HIS A 4 6.04 -0.04 3.06
CA HIS A 4 4.76 -0.13 3.76
C HIS A 4 4.63 0.96 4.83
N ASN A 5 5.63 1.10 5.71
CA ASN A 5 5.56 2.06 6.82
C ASN A 5 5.55 3.49 6.29
N ARG A 6 6.40 3.84 5.32
CA ARG A 6 6.44 5.18 4.74
C ARG A 6 5.17 5.53 3.96
N VAL A 7 4.54 4.55 3.31
CA VAL A 7 3.22 4.73 2.68
C VAL A 7 2.19 5.10 3.74
N ILE A 8 2.12 4.38 4.85
CA ILE A 8 1.19 4.69 5.95
C ILE A 8 1.48 6.06 6.58
N GLU A 9 2.75 6.40 6.81
CA GLU A 9 3.17 7.72 7.32
C GLU A 9 2.72 8.88 6.42
N LYS A 10 2.62 8.65 5.11
CA LYS A 10 2.15 9.66 4.15
C LYS A 10 0.63 9.83 4.20
N ILE A 11 -0.14 8.85 4.66
CA ILE A 11 -1.62 8.91 4.64
C ILE A 11 -2.10 10.00 5.58
N LYS A 12 -2.80 10.98 5.00
CA LYS A 12 -3.56 12.02 5.71
C LYS A 12 -4.65 12.58 4.78
N PRO A 13 -5.68 13.23 5.33
CA PRO A 13 -6.74 13.82 4.53
C PRO A 13 -6.24 14.76 3.42
N GLY A 14 -6.94 14.75 2.30
CA GLY A 14 -6.71 15.64 1.16
C GLY A 14 -5.60 15.22 0.19
N ILE A 15 -4.87 14.13 0.47
CA ILE A 15 -3.90 13.59 -0.49
C ILE A 15 -4.61 12.74 -1.54
N PRO A 16 -4.35 12.92 -2.85
CA PRO A 16 -4.85 12.04 -3.89
C PRO A 16 -4.35 10.61 -3.73
N LEU A 17 -5.21 9.61 -3.92
CA LEU A 17 -4.83 8.20 -3.80
C LEU A 17 -3.72 7.80 -4.80
N GLY A 18 -3.70 8.41 -5.98
CA GLY A 18 -2.63 8.22 -6.96
C GLY A 18 -1.26 8.70 -6.45
N GLU A 19 -1.21 9.73 -5.61
CA GLU A 19 0.04 10.22 -5.01
C GLU A 19 0.59 9.24 -3.97
N ILE A 20 -0.30 8.51 -3.26
CA ILE A 20 0.11 7.43 -2.36
C ILE A 20 0.71 6.27 -3.15
N PHE A 21 0.08 5.89 -4.27
CA PHE A 21 0.61 4.89 -5.19
C PHE A 21 1.99 5.29 -5.73
N ASP A 22 2.10 6.49 -6.29
CA ASP A 22 3.34 7.01 -6.88
C ASP A 22 4.47 7.11 -5.85
N HIS A 23 4.15 7.50 -4.62
CA HIS A 23 5.12 7.51 -3.52
C HIS A 23 5.72 6.11 -3.27
N SER A 24 4.89 5.07 -3.31
CA SER A 24 5.36 3.69 -3.11
C SER A 24 6.30 3.23 -4.24
N ILE A 25 6.02 3.62 -5.48
CA ILE A 25 6.87 3.35 -6.65
C ILE A 25 8.23 4.05 -6.49
N GLN A 26 8.22 5.34 -6.13
CA GLN A 26 9.45 6.12 -5.92
C GLN A 26 10.32 5.54 -4.81
N LEU A 27 9.71 5.02 -3.74
CA LEU A 27 10.45 4.34 -2.67
C LEU A 27 11.07 3.03 -3.16
N ALA A 28 10.34 2.21 -3.92
CA ALA A 28 10.88 0.99 -4.50
C ALA A 28 12.07 1.28 -5.43
N GLU A 29 11.96 2.31 -6.29
CA GLU A 29 13.04 2.77 -7.15
C GLU A 29 14.26 3.23 -6.34
N LYS A 30 14.05 4.08 -5.34
CA LYS A 30 15.12 4.60 -4.48
C LYS A 30 15.86 3.49 -3.72
N LEU A 31 15.14 2.43 -3.34
CA LEU A 31 15.71 1.28 -2.64
C LEU A 31 16.35 0.25 -3.59
N GLY A 32 16.28 0.46 -4.92
CA GLY A 32 16.85 -0.46 -5.91
C GLY A 32 15.97 -1.67 -6.22
N TYR A 33 14.70 -1.65 -5.84
CA TYR A 33 13.74 -2.75 -6.02
C TYR A 33 12.62 -2.43 -7.01
N ALA A 34 12.85 -1.50 -7.95
CA ALA A 34 11.85 -1.12 -8.95
C ALA A 34 11.37 -2.33 -9.77
N GLU A 35 12.28 -3.21 -10.18
CA GLU A 35 11.99 -4.37 -11.03
C GLU A 35 11.02 -5.38 -10.39
N PRO A 36 11.28 -5.92 -9.19
CA PRO A 36 10.37 -6.89 -8.55
C PRO A 36 9.12 -6.25 -7.92
N TYR A 37 9.00 -4.93 -7.87
CA TYR A 37 7.89 -4.28 -7.16
C TYR A 37 6.57 -4.38 -7.92
N LEU A 38 5.52 -4.77 -7.20
CA LEU A 38 4.14 -4.95 -7.68
C LEU A 38 3.96 -5.98 -8.80
N GLY A 39 4.92 -6.89 -9.00
CA GLY A 39 4.81 -7.99 -9.96
C GLY A 39 6.11 -8.22 -10.71
N ALA A 40 6.19 -9.37 -11.35
CA ALA A 40 7.31 -9.69 -12.25
C ALA A 40 7.33 -8.73 -13.45
N PRO A 41 8.49 -8.56 -14.12
CA PRO A 41 8.57 -7.80 -15.36
C PRO A 41 7.48 -8.20 -16.37
N GLY A 42 6.78 -7.21 -16.92
CA GLY A 42 5.64 -7.42 -17.83
C GLY A 42 4.29 -7.76 -17.18
N HIS A 43 4.25 -8.05 -15.87
CA HIS A 43 3.05 -8.48 -15.14
C HIS A 43 2.77 -7.62 -13.89
N LYS A 44 3.23 -6.36 -13.88
CA LYS A 44 3.06 -5.45 -12.75
C LYS A 44 1.61 -4.99 -12.62
N VAL A 45 1.07 -5.07 -11.40
CA VAL A 45 -0.19 -4.42 -11.05
C VAL A 45 0.01 -2.92 -10.82
N SER A 46 -1.05 -2.15 -10.99
CA SER A 46 -1.04 -0.68 -10.87
C SER A 46 -1.76 -0.17 -9.62
N PHE A 47 -1.86 -1.01 -8.58
CA PHE A 47 -2.46 -0.67 -7.29
C PHE A 47 -1.63 -1.21 -6.12
N ILE A 48 -1.78 -0.58 -4.96
CA ILE A 48 -1.10 -0.96 -3.71
C ILE A 48 -2.06 -1.10 -2.52
N GLY A 49 -3.37 -1.03 -2.78
CA GLY A 49 -4.38 -1.08 -1.73
C GLY A 49 -5.78 -0.80 -2.22
N HIS A 50 -6.75 -1.02 -1.35
CA HIS A 50 -8.18 -0.86 -1.61
C HIS A 50 -8.95 -0.52 -0.34
N GLY A 51 -10.20 -0.11 -0.49
CA GLY A 51 -11.13 0.02 0.62
C GLY A 51 -11.55 -1.34 1.15
N ILE A 52 -11.85 -1.39 2.44
CA ILE A 52 -12.37 -2.60 3.11
C ILE A 52 -13.47 -2.19 4.08
N GLY A 53 -14.55 -2.97 4.09
CA GLY A 53 -15.72 -2.70 4.91
C GLY A 53 -16.65 -3.90 4.95
N LEU A 54 -17.81 -3.79 4.29
CA LEU A 54 -18.73 -4.94 4.15
C LEU A 54 -18.18 -5.95 3.17
N GLU A 55 -17.46 -5.48 2.15
CA GLU A 55 -16.78 -6.31 1.18
C GLU A 55 -15.28 -6.33 1.46
N ILE A 56 -14.62 -7.43 1.08
CA ILE A 56 -13.17 -7.54 1.20
C ILE A 56 -12.45 -6.50 0.33
N ILE A 57 -13.01 -6.19 -0.84
CA ILE A 57 -12.55 -5.14 -1.75
C ILE A 57 -13.72 -4.24 -2.07
N GLU A 58 -13.69 -3.02 -1.56
CA GLU A 58 -14.62 -1.95 -1.89
C GLU A 58 -13.86 -0.69 -2.31
N PRO A 59 -14.52 0.32 -2.94
CA PRO A 59 -13.90 1.62 -3.15
C PRO A 59 -13.37 2.23 -1.83
N HIS A 60 -12.23 2.90 -1.82
CA HIS A 60 -11.46 3.39 -2.96
C HIS A 60 -10.21 2.56 -3.22
N ILE A 61 -9.81 2.45 -4.50
CA ILE A 61 -8.59 1.73 -4.89
C ILE A 61 -7.41 2.70 -4.90
N ILE A 62 -6.32 2.33 -4.24
CA ILE A 62 -5.06 3.10 -4.23
C ILE A 62 -4.26 2.69 -5.46
N SER A 63 -4.49 3.36 -6.58
CA SER A 63 -3.90 3.00 -7.87
C SER A 63 -3.40 4.19 -8.66
N LYS A 64 -2.59 3.89 -9.68
CA LYS A 64 -2.04 4.87 -10.62
C LYS A 64 -3.15 5.77 -11.19
N ASN A 65 -2.87 7.07 -11.27
CA ASN A 65 -3.76 8.10 -11.83
C ASN A 65 -5.09 8.34 -11.07
N ARG A 66 -5.26 7.83 -9.84
CA ARG A 66 -6.45 8.14 -9.01
C ARG A 66 -6.38 9.56 -8.45
N LYS A 67 -7.52 10.27 -8.55
CA LYS A 67 -7.64 11.69 -8.18
C LYS A 67 -8.51 11.92 -6.95
N ASP A 68 -9.30 10.92 -6.58
CA ASP A 68 -10.05 10.86 -5.35
C ASP A 68 -9.10 11.06 -4.16
N LEU A 69 -9.55 11.87 -3.21
CA LEU A 69 -8.75 12.31 -2.07
C LEU A 69 -9.00 11.37 -0.89
N LEU A 70 -7.97 11.18 -0.08
CA LEU A 70 -8.13 10.56 1.24
C LEU A 70 -9.05 11.44 2.10
N GLU A 71 -10.06 10.83 2.72
CA GLU A 71 -10.98 11.49 3.64
C GLU A 71 -11.00 10.77 5.00
N PRO A 72 -11.18 11.50 6.12
CA PRO A 72 -11.39 10.87 7.41
C PRO A 72 -12.53 9.85 7.37
N GLY A 73 -12.35 8.72 8.04
CA GLY A 73 -13.32 7.62 8.06
C GLY A 73 -13.10 6.54 6.99
N MET A 74 -12.29 6.80 5.96
CA MET A 74 -11.89 5.76 5.02
C MET A 74 -11.12 4.64 5.73
N THR A 75 -11.50 3.39 5.49
CA THR A 75 -10.77 2.21 5.96
C THR A 75 -10.15 1.52 4.76
N LEU A 76 -8.82 1.39 4.77
CA LEU A 76 -8.05 0.97 3.60
C LEU A 76 -7.08 -0.16 3.97
N ALA A 77 -7.00 -1.18 3.12
CA ALA A 77 -5.91 -2.15 3.11
C ALA A 77 -4.73 -1.58 2.31
N ILE A 78 -3.54 -1.59 2.90
CA ILE A 78 -2.28 -1.14 2.29
C ILE A 78 -1.38 -2.37 2.11
N GLU A 79 -1.16 -2.79 0.87
CA GLU A 79 -0.57 -4.09 0.53
C GLU A 79 0.56 -4.01 -0.53
N PRO A 80 1.65 -3.25 -0.29
CA PRO A 80 2.82 -3.31 -1.16
C PRO A 80 3.43 -4.72 -1.14
N LYS A 81 3.83 -5.18 -2.32
CA LYS A 81 4.37 -6.53 -2.54
C LYS A 81 5.50 -6.55 -3.55
N PHE A 82 6.36 -7.54 -3.41
CA PHE A 82 7.43 -7.88 -4.32
C PHE A 82 7.22 -9.28 -4.87
N VAL A 83 7.58 -9.45 -6.15
CA VAL A 83 7.61 -10.73 -6.85
C VAL A 83 9.00 -10.87 -7.46
N PHE A 84 9.81 -11.75 -6.88
CA PHE A 84 11.10 -12.17 -7.42
C PHE A 84 10.87 -13.41 -8.29
N GLU A 85 10.94 -13.20 -9.60
CA GLU A 85 10.60 -14.23 -10.59
C GLU A 85 11.44 -15.50 -10.37
N ASN A 86 10.78 -16.66 -10.35
CA ASN A 86 11.38 -17.98 -10.09
C ASN A 86 12.01 -18.18 -8.70
N GLU A 87 11.80 -17.25 -7.77
CA GLU A 87 12.36 -17.34 -6.42
C GLU A 87 11.22 -17.35 -5.37
N PHE A 88 10.65 -16.18 -5.09
CA PHE A 88 9.60 -16.02 -4.08
C PHE A 88 8.79 -14.74 -4.30
N SER A 89 7.71 -14.59 -3.54
CA SER A 89 6.97 -13.33 -3.43
C SER A 89 6.77 -13.01 -1.96
N ALA A 90 6.81 -11.73 -1.63
CA ALA A 90 6.61 -11.26 -0.27
C ALA A 90 5.83 -9.95 -0.29
N GLY A 91 4.80 -9.86 0.53
CA GLY A 91 3.98 -8.68 0.71
C GLY A 91 3.69 -8.46 2.19
N ILE A 92 3.35 -7.22 2.52
CA ILE A 92 2.87 -6.86 3.85
C ILE A 92 1.58 -6.13 3.62
N GLU A 93 0.53 -6.59 4.28
CA GLU A 93 -0.78 -5.96 4.26
C GLU A 93 -1.14 -5.48 5.66
N SER A 94 -1.57 -4.23 5.77
CA SER A 94 -2.19 -3.72 6.99
C SER A 94 -3.40 -2.89 6.66
N VAL A 95 -4.42 -3.01 7.51
CA VAL A 95 -5.62 -2.19 7.45
C VAL A 95 -5.41 -0.95 8.32
N ILE A 96 -5.72 0.21 7.76
CA ILE A 96 -5.67 1.51 8.43
C ILE A 96 -7.03 2.19 8.39
N LEU A 97 -7.28 3.05 9.38
CA LEU A 97 -8.32 4.05 9.37
C LEU A 97 -7.68 5.42 9.09
N VAL A 98 -8.17 6.13 8.07
CA VAL A 98 -7.82 7.53 7.86
C VAL A 98 -8.51 8.37 8.94
N THR A 99 -7.74 9.14 9.67
CA THR A 99 -8.18 10.04 10.74
C THR A 99 -8.12 11.49 10.26
N GLU A 100 -8.58 12.43 11.09
CA GLU A 100 -8.55 13.88 10.78
C GLU A 100 -7.13 14.43 10.49
N THR A 101 -6.08 13.78 10.98
CA THR A 101 -4.70 14.29 10.90
C THR A 101 -3.69 13.32 10.30
N GLY A 102 -4.10 12.09 9.98
CA GLY A 102 -3.19 11.03 9.53
C GLY A 102 -3.88 9.68 9.39
N ALA A 103 -3.18 8.60 9.73
CA ALA A 103 -3.71 7.24 9.75
C ALA A 103 -3.55 6.59 11.13
N ARG A 104 -4.51 5.73 11.49
CA ARG A 104 -4.43 4.82 12.63
C ARG A 104 -4.40 3.38 12.13
N LEU A 105 -3.42 2.60 12.56
CA LEU A 105 -3.36 1.17 12.27
C LEU A 105 -4.52 0.43 12.96
N ILE A 106 -5.20 -0.45 12.23
CA ILE A 106 -6.19 -1.40 12.75
C ILE A 106 -5.54 -2.78 12.91
N THR A 107 -4.68 -3.18 11.97
CA THR A 107 -3.91 -4.43 12.09
C THR A 107 -2.96 -4.37 13.29
N GLU A 108 -3.07 -5.32 14.22
CA GLU A 108 -2.27 -5.35 15.45
C GLU A 108 -1.03 -6.25 15.35
N VAL A 109 -0.97 -7.09 14.31
CA VAL A 109 0.16 -8.01 14.10
C VAL A 109 1.44 -7.20 13.82
N PRO A 110 2.57 -7.51 14.49
CA PRO A 110 3.83 -6.84 14.22
C PRO A 110 4.25 -6.97 12.76
N VAL A 111 4.78 -5.88 12.21
CA VAL A 111 5.32 -5.83 10.85
C VAL A 111 6.76 -6.37 10.85
N GLU A 112 6.90 -7.69 10.94
CA GLU A 112 8.18 -8.39 10.96
C GLU A 112 8.13 -9.75 10.24
N VAL A 113 9.30 -10.38 10.06
CA VAL A 113 9.39 -11.74 9.50
C VAL A 113 9.35 -12.73 10.65
N PHE A 114 8.31 -13.55 10.69
CA PHE A 114 8.21 -14.67 11.63
C PHE A 114 9.00 -15.86 11.13
N VAL A 115 9.86 -16.43 11.99
CA VAL A 115 10.63 -17.64 11.72
C VAL A 115 10.10 -18.74 12.62
N CYS A 116 9.66 -19.84 12.03
CA CYS A 116 9.09 -21.00 12.72
C CYS A 116 10.12 -22.12 12.86
#